data_AF-A0A6M3JXV5-F1
#
_entry.id   AF-A0A6M3JXV5-F1
#
_cell.length_a   1.000
_cell.length_b   1.000
_cell.length_c   1.000
_cell.angle_alpha   90.00
_cell.angle_beta   90.00
_cell.angle_gamma   90.00
#
_symmetry.space_group_name_H-M   'P 1'
#
loop_
_entity.id
_entity.type
_entity.pdbx_description
1 polymer ?
#
loop_
_entity_poly.entity_id
_entity_poly.type
_entity_poly.pdbx_seq_one_letter_code
_entity_poly.pdbx_strand_id
1 'polypeptide(L)' 'MATEYKVLRITEMTRISEMGGLERYYRHTIKTKGDTSLTVDIEEKQFTAEKAAPILLKKAIEADKVLGL' A
#
# COMPACT_ATOMS: atom_id res chain seq x y z
N MET A 1 -5.71 1.88 19.56
CA MET A 1 -6.14 2.16 18.17
C MET A 1 -6.35 0.82 17.49
N ALA A 2 -7.56 0.51 17.02
CA ALA A 2 -7.79 -0.71 16.25
C ALA A 2 -6.99 -0.60 14.95
N THR A 3 -5.99 -1.47 14.77
CA THR A 3 -5.15 -1.48 13.57
C THR A 3 -6.05 -1.85 12.40
N GLU A 4 -6.35 -0.90 11.52
CA GLU A 4 -7.26 -1.11 10.38
C GLU A 4 -6.66 -2.03 9.32
N TYR A 5 -5.34 -2.18 9.35
CA TYR A 5 -4.63 -3.13 8.54
C TYR A 5 -3.36 -3.60 9.25
N LYS A 6 -2.83 -4.72 8.80
CA LYS A 6 -1.51 -5.24 9.16
C LYS A 6 -0.64 -5.32 7.93
N VAL A 7 0.55 -4.72 7.96
CA VAL A 7 1.53 -4.91 6.88
C VAL A 7 2.09 -6.34 6.98
N LEU A 8 1.96 -7.10 5.89
CA LEU A 8 2.47 -8.47 5.77
C LEU A 8 3.84 -8.50 5.09
N ARG A 9 4.02 -7.69 4.04
CA ARG A 9 5.22 -7.69 3.21
C ARG A 9 5.44 -6.33 2.59
N ILE A 10 6.72 -5.94 2.46
CA ILE A 10 7.15 -4.80 1.65
C ILE A 10 8.17 -5.34 0.67
N THR A 11 7.98 -5.04 -0.63
CA THR A 11 8.89 -5.45 -1.69
C THR A 11 9.32 -4.22 -2.48
N GLU A 12 10.62 -3.98 -2.57
CA GLU A 12 11.18 -2.96 -3.46
C GLU A 12 11.11 -3.47 -4.91
N MET A 13 10.58 -2.64 -5.78
CA MET A 13 10.38 -2.92 -7.20
C MET A 13 10.93 -1.76 -8.03
N THR A 14 11.40 -2.06 -9.23
CA THR A 14 11.81 -1.04 -10.22
C THR A 14 11.08 -1.31 -11.52
N ARG A 15 10.52 -0.28 -12.15
CA ARG A 15 9.91 -0.34 -13.48
C ARG A 15 10.54 0.68 -14.43
N ILE A 16 10.43 0.43 -15.73
CA ILE A 16 10.77 1.42 -16.75
C ILE A 16 9.58 2.36 -16.89
N SER A 17 9.80 3.66 -16.75
CA SER A 17 8.77 4.67 -16.96
C SER A 17 8.56 4.93 -18.45
N GLU A 18 7.36 5.38 -18.81
CA GLU A 18 7.00 5.71 -20.20
C GLU A 18 7.87 6.84 -20.78
N MET A 19 8.47 7.67 -19.92
CA MET A 19 9.38 8.75 -20.31
C MET A 19 10.85 8.32 -20.44
N GLY A 20 11.16 7.02 -20.33
CA GLY A 20 12.51 6.50 -20.55
C GLY A 20 13.44 6.60 -19.33
N GLY A 21 12.93 6.34 -18.12
CA GLY A 21 13.72 6.26 -16.89
C GLY A 21 13.43 5.01 -16.05
N LEU A 22 14.22 4.77 -15.01
CA LEU A 22 13.91 3.75 -13.99
C LEU A 22 13.18 4.41 -12.82
N GLU A 23 12.00 3.90 -12.49
CA GLU A 23 11.20 4.32 -11.34
C GLU A 23 11.17 3.23 -10.28
N ARG A 24 11.53 3.60 -9.06
CA ARG A 24 11.42 2.71 -7.89
C ARG A 24 10.07 2.91 -7.20
N TYR A 25 9.49 1.79 -6.79
CA TYR A 25 8.27 1.77 -6.00
C TYR A 25 8.30 0.60 -5.01
N TYR A 26 7.57 0.76 -3.91
CA TYR A 26 7.50 -0.17 -2.81
C TYR A 26 6.11 -0.77 -2.75
N ARG A 27 6.04 -2.06 -3.07
CA ARG A 27 4.82 -2.84 -3.02
C ARG A 27 4.54 -3.31 -1.60
N HIS A 28 3.49 -2.78 -1.00
CA HIS A 28 3.02 -3.15 0.33
C HIS A 28 1.89 -4.16 0.20
N THR A 29 2.10 -5.35 0.77
CA THR A 29 1.00 -6.28 1.02
C THR A 29 0.47 -6.01 2.41
N ILE A 30 -0.79 -5.60 2.51
CA ILE A 30 -1.50 -5.36 3.77
C ILE A 30 -2.66 -6.34 3.91
N LYS A 31 -2.97 -6.72 5.15
CA LYS A 31 -4.15 -7.48 5.51
C LYS A 31 -5.15 -6.56 6.19
N THR A 32 -6.35 -6.42 5.66
CA THR A 32 -7.40 -5.56 6.23
C THR A 32 -8.13 -6.25 7.38
N LYS A 33 -9.06 -5.55 8.05
CA LYS A 33 -9.90 -6.15 9.10
C LYS A 33 -10.77 -7.28 8.54
N GLY A 34 -11.18 -7.18 7.29
CA GLY A 34 -11.94 -8.21 6.57
C GLY A 34 -11.16 -9.44 6.09
N ASP A 35 -10.03 -9.75 6.73
CA ASP A 35 -9.11 -10.85 6.36
C ASP A 35 -8.56 -10.80 4.93
N THR A 36 -8.78 -9.70 4.20
CA THR A 36 -8.44 -9.56 2.79
C THR A 36 -7.01 -9.07 2.63
N SER A 37 -6.26 -9.71 1.74
CA SER A 37 -4.89 -9.30 1.38
C SER A 37 -4.92 -8.32 0.20
N LEU A 38 -4.44 -7.10 0.43
CA LEU A 38 -4.42 -6.04 -0.55
C LEU A 38 -2.99 -5.61 -0.86
N THR A 39 -2.70 -5.39 -2.13
CA THR A 39 -1.39 -4.96 -2.59
C THR A 39 -1.45 -3.49 -3.01
N VAL A 40 -0.67 -2.65 -2.36
CA VAL A 40 -0.60 -1.20 -2.62
C VAL A 40 0.80 -0.85 -3.08
N ASP A 41 0.92 -0.32 -4.28
CA ASP A 41 2.19 0.18 -4.81
C ASP A 41 2.36 1.65 -4.39
N ILE A 42 3.46 1.94 -3.70
CA ILE A 42 3.82 3.29 -3.23
C ILE A 42 5.10 3.72 -3.93
N GLU A 43 5.08 4.84 -4.65
CA GLU A 43 6.28 5.37 -5.29
C GLU A 43 7.36 5.72 -4.25
N GLU A 44 8.64 5.59 -4.62
CA GLU A 44 9.77 5.90 -3.70
C GLU A 44 9.68 7.30 -3.09
N LYS A 45 9.20 8.29 -3.86
CA LYS A 45 8.99 9.68 -3.38
C LYS A 45 7.93 9.81 -2.26
N GLN A 46 7.06 8.80 -2.14
CA GLN A 46 5.98 8.71 -1.16
C GLN A 46 6.25 7.65 -0.09
N PHE A 47 7.35 6.91 -0.20
CA PHE A 47 7.75 5.88 0.77
C PHE A 47 8.42 6.51 2.01
N THR A 48 7.67 7.32 2.75
CA THR A 48 8.05 7.81 4.08
C THR A 48 6.98 7.40 5.08
N ALA A 49 7.34 7.24 6.36
CA ALA A 49 6.37 6.85 7.40
C ALA A 49 5.15 7.79 7.44
N GLU A 50 5.37 9.09 7.23
CA GLU A 50 4.33 10.13 7.23
C GLU A 50 3.37 10.04 6.04
N LYS A 51 3.83 9.53 4.89
CA LYS A 51 3.02 9.45 3.65
C LYS A 51 2.48 8.05 3.40
N ALA A 52 3.26 7.01 3.66
CA ALA A 52 2.87 5.63 3.42
C ALA A 52 1.75 5.18 4.37
N ALA A 53 1.85 5.52 5.67
CA ALA A 53 0.84 5.14 6.66
C ALA A 53 -0.59 5.63 6.31
N PRO A 54 -0.82 6.91 5.95
CA PRO A 54 -2.15 7.36 5.54
C PRO A 54 -2.61 6.78 4.19
N ILE A 55 -1.70 6.51 3.25
CA ILE A 55 -2.05 5.86 1.98
C ILE A 55 -2.59 4.44 2.23
N LEU A 56 -1.86 3.65 3.02
CA LEU A 56 -2.24 2.28 3.36
C LEU A 56 -3.52 2.24 4.18
N LEU A 57 -3.70 3.18 5.11
CA LEU A 57 -4.93 3.31 5.90
C LEU A 57 -6.13 3.57 5.01
N LYS A 58 -6.04 4.56 4.11
CA LYS A 58 -7.13 4.90 3.18
C LYS A 58 -7.50 3.70 2.30
N LYS A 59 -6.50 2.96 1.82
CA LYS A 59 -6.71 1.75 1.01
C LYS A 59 -7.36 0.61 1.79
N ALA A 60 -6.99 0.44 3.06
CA ALA A 60 -7.63 -0.54 3.94
C ALA A 60 -9.10 -0.20 4.19
N ILE A 61 -9.42 1.05 4.51
CA ILE A 61 -10.79 1.54 4.71
C ILE A 61 -11.63 1.37 3.43
N GLU A 62 -11.08 1.74 2.27
CA GLU A 62 -11.76 1.57 0.98
C GLU A 62 -12.10 0.09 0.74
N ALA A 63 -11.18 -0.83 1.04
CA ALA A 63 -11.39 -2.26 0.85
C ALA A 63 -12.42 -2.85 1.82
N ASP A 64 -12.35 -2.50 3.11
CA ASP A 64 -13.33 -2.95 4.10
C ASP A 64 -14.73 -2.41 3.75
N LYS A 65 -14.85 -1.17 3.26
CA LYS A 65 -16.12 -0.60 2.77
C LYS A 65 -16.69 -1.36 1.57
N VAL A 66 -15.84 -1.79 0.64
CA VAL A 66 -16.27 -2.63 -0.51
C VAL A 66 -16.78 -3.99 -0.05
N LEU A 67 -16.19 -4.53 1.02
CA LEU A 67 -16.60 -5.80 1.64
C LEU A 67 -17.82 -5.67 2.56
N GLY A 68 -18.25 -4.44 2.87
CA GLY A 68 -19.39 -4.18 3.75
C GLY A 68 -19.10 -4.40 5.24
N LEU A 69 -17.85 -4.19 5.65
CA LEU A 69 -17.35 -4.30 7.03
C LEU A 69 -17.14 -2.92 7.67
#